data_AF-A0AAJ0UFV6-F1
#
_entry.id   AF-A0AAJ0UFV6-F1
#
_cell.length_a   1.000
_cell.length_b   1.000
_cell.length_c   1.000
_cell.angle_alpha   90.00
_cell.angle_beta   90.00
_cell.angle_gamma   90.00
#
_symmetry.space_group_name_H-M   'P 1'
#
loop_
_entity.id
_entity.type
_entity.pdbx_description
1 polymer ?
#
loop_
_entity_poly.entity_id
_entity_poly.type
_entity_poly.pdbx_seq_one_letter_code
_entity_poly.pdbx_strand_id
1 'polypeptide(L)' 'MTGLPPDQAKEFHEQFKITYTAFVGIAAVAHLLVLAWKPWF' A
#
# COMPACT_ATOMS: atom_id res chain seq x y z
N MET A 1 10.85 8.89 -20.17
CA MET A 1 10.78 9.40 -18.79
C MET A 1 9.44 10.11 -18.63
N THR A 2 8.82 10.05 -17.46
CA THR A 2 7.46 10.58 -17.20
C THR A 2 7.32 12.10 -17.32
N GLY A 3 8.40 12.82 -17.68
CA GLY A 3 8.44 14.28 -17.77
C GLY A 3 8.53 14.98 -16.41
N LEU A 4 8.53 14.21 -15.32
CA LEU A 4 8.63 14.74 -13.97
C LEU A 4 10.08 15.08 -13.60
N PRO A 5 10.36 16.27 -13.04
CA PRO A 5 11.59 16.55 -12.32
C PRO A 5 11.86 15.50 -11.23
N PRO A 6 13.12 15.12 -10.97
CA PRO A 6 13.46 14.06 -9.99
C PRO A 6 12.94 14.34 -8.57
N ASP A 7 12.93 15.61 -8.16
CA ASP A 7 12.42 16.10 -6.89
C ASP A 7 10.89 15.91 -6.79
N GLN A 8 10.14 16.27 -7.83
CA GLN A 8 8.70 16.07 -7.88
C GLN A 8 8.33 14.58 -7.85
N ALA A 9 9.12 13.73 -8.51
CA ALA A 9 8.91 12.28 -8.51
C ALA A 9 9.13 11.69 -7.11
N LYS A 10 10.14 12.19 -6.40
CA LYS A 10 10.43 11.79 -5.03
C LYS A 10 9.31 12.22 -4.08
N GLU A 11 8.85 13.46 -4.16
CA GLU A 11 7.76 13.96 -3.31
C GLU A 11 6.47 13.15 -3.50
N PHE A 12 6.08 12.89 -4.74
CA PHE A 12 4.93 12.03 -5.04
C PHE A 12 5.12 10.63 -4.46
N HIS A 13 6.29 10.02 -4.67
CA HIS A 13 6.56 8.67 -4.22
C HIS A 13 6.55 8.54 -2.69
N GLU A 14 7.06 9.55 -1.96
CA GLU A 14 6.99 9.56 -0.49
C GLU A 14 5.54 9.55 0.00
N GLN A 15 4.68 10.40 -0.57
CA GLN A 15 3.26 10.44 -0.19
C GLN A 15 2.49 9.19 -0.62
N PHE A 16 2.82 8.65 -1.80
CA PHE A 16 2.26 7.40 -2.28
C PHE A 16 2.56 6.26 -1.30
N LYS A 17 3.82 6.11 -0.88
CA LYS A 17 4.23 5.05 0.06
C LYS A 17 3.46 5.12 1.37
N ILE A 18 3.27 6.31 1.94
CA ILE A 18 2.53 6.48 3.20
C ILE A 18 1.10 5.92 3.08
N THR A 19 0.36 6.38 2.06
CA THR A 19 -1.03 5.95 1.85
C THR A 19 -1.12 4.49 1.45
N TYR A 20 -0.20 4.03 0.59
CA TYR A 20 -0.13 2.65 0.14
C TYR A 20 0.15 1.68 1.30
N THR A 21 1.09 2.01 2.19
CA THR A 21 1.40 1.20 3.37
C THR A 21 0.19 1.11 4.30
N ALA A 22 -0.54 2.19 4.53
CA ALA A 22 -1.77 2.16 5.32
C ALA A 22 -2.83 1.24 4.67
N PHE A 23 -3.03 1.34 3.36
CA PHE A 23 -3.95 0.47 2.62
C PHE A 23 -3.55 -1.01 2.72
N VAL A 24 -2.29 -1.35 2.47
CA VAL A 24 -1.80 -2.73 2.57
C VAL A 24 -1.90 -3.25 4.00
N GLY A 25 -1.65 -2.43 5.01
CA GLY A 25 -1.84 -2.79 6.42
C GLY A 25 -3.29 -3.19 6.72
N ILE A 26 -4.26 -2.39 6.28
CA ILE A 26 -5.70 -2.70 6.41
C ILE A 26 -6.05 -3.98 5.65
N ALA A 27 -5.59 -4.10 4.40
CA ALA A 27 -5.84 -5.29 3.59
C ALA A 27 -5.28 -6.55 4.25
N ALA A 28 -4.06 -6.52 4.79
CA ALA A 28 -3.46 -7.64 5.49
C ALA A 28 -4.31 -8.07 6.70
N VAL A 29 -4.76 -7.12 7.53
CA VAL A 29 -5.65 -7.41 8.66
C VAL A 29 -6.95 -8.05 8.20
N ALA A 30 -7.58 -7.54 7.13
CA ALA A 30 -8.80 -8.12 6.59
C ALA A 30 -8.60 -9.58 6.16
N HIS A 31 -7.51 -9.87 5.44
CA HIS A 31 -7.21 -11.26 5.04
C HIS A 31 -6.94 -12.14 6.25
N LEU A 32 -6.19 -11.68 7.26
CA LEU A 32 -5.97 -12.44 8.49
C LEU A 32 -7.27 -12.78 9.22
N LEU A 33 -8.21 -11.83 9.30
CA LEU A 33 -9.52 -12.05 9.92
C LEU A 33 -10.34 -13.09 9.16
N VAL A 34 -10.40 -13.00 7.82
CA VAL A 34 -11.13 -14.01 7.03
C VAL A 34 -10.42 -15.37 7.16
N LEU A 35 -9.08 -15.41 7.20
CA LEU A 35 -8.31 -16.67 7.34
C LEU A 35 -8.65 -17.36 8.67
N ALA A 36 -8.79 -16.57 9.74
CA ALA A 36 -9.20 -17.07 11.04
C ALA A 36 -10.66 -17.56 11.06
N TRP A 37 -11.56 -16.92 10.32
CA TRP A 37 -12.98 -17.30 10.25
C TRP A 37 -13.23 -18.51 9.35
N LYS A 38 -12.65 -18.52 8.15
CA LYS A 38 -12.83 -19.56 7.14
C LYS A 38 -11.50 -19.77 6.41
N PRO A 39 -10.60 -20.64 6.92
CA PRO A 39 -9.33 -20.88 6.25
C PRO A 39 -9.58 -21.42 4.84
N TRP A 40 -8.84 -20.88 3.89
CA TRP A 40 -8.91 -21.26 2.47
C TRP A 40 -7.56 -21.79 1.94
N PHE A 41 -6.59 -21.92 2.83
CA PHE A 41 -5.36 -22.69 2.62
C PHE A 41 -5.47 -24.02 3.35
#